data_AF-A0A2D6ZBA2-F1
#
_entry.id   AF-A0A2D6ZBA2-F1
#
_cell.length_a   1.000
_cell.length_b   1.000
_cell.length_c   1.000
_cell.angle_alpha   90.00
_cell.angle_beta   90.00
_cell.angle_gamma   90.00
#
_symmetry.space_group_name_H-M   'P 1'
#
loop_
_entity.id
_entity.type
_entity.pdbx_description
1 polymer ?
#
loop_
_entity_poly.entity_id
_entity_poly.type
_entity_poly.pdbx_seq_one_letter_code
_entity_poly.pdbx_strand_id
1 'polypeptide(L)'
;MPWTDESKAQAVAMYEEAEPTPETSMEIVKEIAEELSESPNGVRMILTKAGVYVKKTPATKSSGGSTSTGGRISKADAVEKLTAALTDIGAEVDEDIVGKLTGKAAMYFAGVISQAGN
;
A
#
# COMPACT_ATOMS: atom_id res chain seq x y z
N MET A 1 10.10 -0.79 21.22
CA MET A 1 10.71 0.49 21.69
C MET A 1 10.92 1.40 20.47
N PRO A 2 11.31 2.68 20.58
CA PRO A 2 11.82 3.38 19.40
C PRO A 2 13.10 2.68 18.92
N TRP A 3 13.22 2.45 17.61
CA TRP A 3 14.40 1.87 17.00
C TRP A 3 15.61 2.80 17.16
N THR A 4 16.70 2.30 17.74
CA THR A 4 17.98 3.01 17.81
C THR A 4 18.71 2.86 16.47
N ASP A 5 19.67 3.73 16.18
CA ASP A 5 20.44 3.59 14.94
C ASP A 5 21.30 2.32 14.93
N GLU A 6 21.75 1.90 16.11
CA GLU A 6 22.43 0.61 16.31
C GLU A 6 21.52 -0.57 16.01
N SER A 7 20.30 -0.62 16.55
CA SER A 7 19.39 -1.75 16.30
C SER A 7 18.93 -1.81 14.84
N LYS A 8 18.81 -0.66 14.15
CA LYS A 8 18.54 -0.62 12.71
C LYS A 8 19.71 -1.18 11.91
N ALA A 9 20.95 -0.77 12.23
CA ALA A 9 22.14 -1.26 11.56
C ALA A 9 22.31 -2.78 11.77
N GLN A 10 22.05 -3.26 12.99
CA GLN A 10 22.07 -4.67 13.32
C GLN A 10 21.06 -5.47 12.48
N ALA A 11 19.81 -5.00 12.36
CA ALA A 11 18.80 -5.66 11.53
C ALA A 11 19.19 -5.72 10.05
N VAL A 12 19.83 -4.67 9.52
CA VAL A 12 20.31 -4.64 8.13
C VAL A 12 21.46 -5.63 7.94
N ALA A 13 22.44 -5.64 8.84
CA ALA A 13 23.59 -6.53 8.76
C ALA A 13 23.17 -8.02 8.84
N MET A 14 22.33 -8.38 9.81
CA MET A 14 21.77 -9.74 9.93
C MET A 14 21.04 -10.17 8.67
N TYR A 15 20.30 -9.25 8.04
CA TYR A 15 19.53 -9.55 6.83
C TYR A 15 20.43 -9.74 5.61
N GLU A 16 21.46 -8.92 5.42
CA GLU A 16 22.40 -9.04 4.29
C GLU A 16 23.32 -10.26 4.45
N GLU A 17 23.76 -10.58 5.67
CA GLU A 17 24.57 -11.76 5.96
C GLU A 17 23.83 -13.08 5.68
N ALA A 18 22.50 -13.08 5.86
CA ALA A 18 21.65 -14.23 5.56
C ALA A 18 21.36 -14.44 4.05
N GLU A 19 21.99 -13.65 3.16
CA GLU A 19 21.87 -13.73 1.70
C GLU A 19 20.41 -13.87 1.22
N PRO A 20 19.59 -12.83 1.42
CA PRO A 20 18.15 -12.94 1.32
C PRO A 20 17.73 -13.14 -0.13
N THR A 21 16.91 -14.16 -0.36
CA THR A 21 16.29 -14.43 -1.67
C THR A 21 14.81 -14.06 -1.64
N PRO A 22 14.13 -13.91 -2.79
CA PRO A 22 12.69 -13.67 -2.81
C PRO A 22 11.86 -14.74 -2.07
N GLU A 23 12.40 -15.96 -1.90
CA GLU A 23 11.72 -17.05 -1.19
C GLU A 23 12.01 -17.02 0.31
N THR A 24 13.27 -16.77 0.69
CA THR A 24 13.75 -16.82 2.09
C THR A 24 13.58 -15.51 2.85
N SER A 25 13.42 -14.38 2.16
CA SER A 25 13.39 -13.04 2.77
C SER A 25 12.38 -12.87 3.89
N MET A 26 11.20 -13.48 3.77
CA MET A 26 10.17 -13.38 4.81
C MET A 26 10.46 -14.25 6.03
N GLU A 27 11.26 -15.31 5.87
CA GLU A 27 11.70 -16.16 6.98
C GLU A 27 12.81 -15.45 7.75
N ILE A 28 13.81 -14.92 7.05
CA ILE A 28 14.90 -14.12 7.64
C ILE A 28 14.33 -12.91 8.42
N VAL A 29 13.31 -12.22 7.87
CA VAL A 29 12.65 -11.11 8.59
C VAL A 29 11.99 -11.55 9.90
N LYS A 30 11.46 -12.78 9.97
CA LYS A 30 10.86 -13.31 11.21
C LYS A 30 11.93 -13.67 12.22
N GLU A 31 13.00 -14.31 11.79
CA GLU A 31 14.13 -14.68 12.65
C GLU A 31 14.76 -13.44 13.30
N ILE A 32 15.05 -12.40 12.50
CA ILE A 32 15.57 -11.12 13.00
C ILE A 32 14.58 -10.45 13.96
N ALA A 33 13.28 -10.55 13.69
CA ALA A 33 12.26 -9.98 14.56
C ALA A 33 12.22 -10.67 15.93
N GLU A 34 12.33 -12.00 15.95
CA GLU A 34 12.41 -12.78 17.18
C GLU A 34 13.69 -12.46 17.96
N GLU A 35 14.84 -12.41 17.28
CA GLU A 35 16.13 -12.12 17.91
C GLU A 35 16.21 -10.70 18.50
N LEU A 36 15.70 -9.71 17.77
CA LEU A 36 15.69 -8.31 18.20
C LEU A 36 14.49 -7.96 19.10
N SER A 37 13.61 -8.94 19.40
CA SER A 37 12.35 -8.70 20.14
C SER A 37 11.50 -7.58 19.53
N GLU A 38 11.47 -7.51 18.20
CA GLU A 38 10.73 -6.54 17.40
C GLU A 38 9.64 -7.23 16.58
N SER A 39 8.77 -6.46 15.94
CA SER A 39 7.76 -7.06 15.05
C SER A 39 8.35 -7.34 13.65
N PRO A 40 7.94 -8.44 12.96
CA PRO A 40 8.35 -8.70 11.58
C PRO A 40 8.05 -7.53 10.63
N ASN A 41 6.95 -6.81 10.85
CA ASN A 41 6.62 -5.62 10.06
C ASN A 41 7.56 -4.44 10.36
N GLY A 42 7.98 -4.27 11.61
CA GLY A 42 8.98 -3.28 12.02
C GLY A 42 10.31 -3.51 11.30
N VAL A 43 10.84 -4.74 11.39
CA VAL A 43 12.07 -5.17 10.68
C VAL A 43 11.95 -4.90 9.18
N ARG A 44 10.86 -5.38 8.54
CA ARG A 44 10.63 -5.13 7.10
C ARG A 44 10.64 -3.63 6.75
N MET A 45 10.09 -2.77 7.62
CA MET A 45 10.07 -1.33 7.40
C MET A 45 11.49 -0.74 7.43
N ILE A 46 12.34 -1.19 8.36
CA ILE A 46 13.75 -0.78 8.45
C ILE A 46 14.51 -1.22 7.19
N LEU A 47 14.40 -2.49 6.80
CA LEU A 47 15.07 -3.02 5.60
C LEU A 47 14.59 -2.33 4.32
N THR A 48 13.30 -2.01 4.22
CA THR A 48 12.75 -1.27 3.08
C THR A 48 13.30 0.17 3.02
N LYS A 49 13.41 0.84 4.18
CA LYS A 49 13.99 2.19 4.26
C LYS A 49 15.49 2.19 3.95
N ALA A 50 16.20 1.12 4.32
CA ALA A 50 17.60 0.92 3.98
C ALA A 50 17.82 0.49 2.51
N GLY A 51 16.75 0.13 1.78
CA GLY A 51 16.82 -0.27 0.38
C GLY A 51 17.28 -1.71 0.12
N VAL A 52 17.55 -2.48 1.18
CA VAL A 52 18.09 -3.85 1.08
C VAL A 52 17.01 -4.93 1.00
N TYR A 53 15.76 -4.61 1.37
CA TYR A 53 14.68 -5.61 1.43
C TYR A 53 14.36 -6.25 0.07
N VAL A 54 14.56 -7.57 -0.02
CA VAL A 54 14.22 -8.37 -1.19
C VAL A 54 12.76 -8.79 -1.10
N LYS A 55 11.95 -8.26 -2.02
CA LYS A 55 10.52 -8.61 -2.10
C LYS A 55 10.35 -9.98 -2.72
N LYS A 56 9.37 -10.73 -2.20
CA LYS A 56 8.92 -11.97 -2.85
C LYS A 56 8.52 -11.68 -4.29
N THR A 57 9.13 -12.39 -5.24
CA THR A 57 8.73 -12.37 -6.64
C THR A 57 7.29 -12.88 -6.69
N PRO A 58 6.31 -12.07 -7.11
CA PRO A 58 4.98 -12.62 -7.35
C PRO A 58 5.12 -13.69 -8.43
N ALA A 59 4.47 -14.84 -8.25
CA ALA A 59 4.36 -15.82 -9.32
C ALA A 59 3.86 -15.08 -10.57
N THR A 60 4.55 -15.26 -11.70
CA THR A 60 4.25 -14.61 -12.98
C THR A 60 2.77 -14.81 -13.32
N LYS A 61 1.94 -13.82 -12.98
CA LYS A 61 0.60 -13.71 -13.55
C LYS A 61 0.81 -12.99 -14.88
N SER A 62 0.47 -13.68 -15.97
CA SER A 62 0.56 -13.16 -17.33
C SER A 62 0.14 -11.70 -17.41
N SER A 63 0.93 -10.94 -18.15
CA SER A 63 0.71 -9.54 -18.53
C SER A 63 -0.77 -9.25 -18.75
N GLY A 64 -1.35 -8.47 -17.84
CA GLY A 64 -2.71 -7.98 -17.95
C GLY A 64 -2.83 -6.71 -17.13
N GLY A 65 -2.63 -5.58 -17.80
CA GLY A 65 -3.07 -4.24 -17.37
C GLY A 65 -2.67 -3.80 -15.97
N SER A 66 -1.80 -2.80 -15.89
CA SER A 66 -1.72 -1.92 -14.74
C SER A 66 -3.05 -1.17 -14.56
N THR A 67 -4.05 -1.82 -13.97
CA THR A 67 -5.08 -1.14 -13.20
C THR A 67 -4.63 -1.22 -11.76
N SER A 68 -3.78 -0.27 -11.36
CA SER A 68 -3.42 -0.03 -9.98
C SER A 68 -4.66 0.38 -9.20
N THR A 69 -5.48 -0.60 -8.79
CA THR A 69 -6.54 -0.44 -7.79
C THR A 69 -5.96 -0.38 -6.37
N GLY A 70 -4.63 -0.47 -6.22
CA GLY A 70 -3.90 -0.44 -4.96
C GLY A 70 -3.02 0.79 -4.75
N GLY A 71 -2.91 1.69 -5.73
CA GLY A 71 -2.29 3.00 -5.53
C GLY A 71 -3.05 3.78 -4.47
N ARG A 72 -2.34 4.55 -3.63
CA ARG A 72 -2.99 5.44 -2.67
C ARG A 72 -3.94 6.37 -3.43
N ILE A 73 -5.24 6.17 -3.24
CA ILE A 73 -6.26 7.06 -3.79
C ILE A 73 -6.30 8.31 -2.92
N SER A 74 -5.96 9.47 -3.50
CA SER A 74 -6.17 10.77 -2.88
C SER A 74 -7.66 10.96 -2.62
N LYS A 75 -8.01 11.38 -1.40
CA LYS A 75 -9.41 11.66 -1.03
C LYS A 75 -9.98 12.80 -1.88
N ALA A 76 -9.19 13.84 -2.14
CA ALA A 76 -9.59 14.97 -2.95
C ALA A 76 -9.94 14.53 -4.38
N ASP A 77 -9.01 13.85 -5.05
CA ASP A 77 -9.19 13.37 -6.43
C ASP A 77 -10.38 12.40 -6.55
N ALA A 78 -10.63 11.59 -5.52
CA ALA A 78 -11.76 10.67 -5.49
C ALA A 78 -13.11 11.40 -5.33
N VAL A 79 -13.14 12.46 -4.51
CA VAL A 79 -14.30 13.31 -4.30
C VAL A 79 -14.63 14.09 -5.58
N GLU A 80 -13.63 14.69 -6.23
CA GLU A 80 -13.82 15.40 -7.50
C GLU A 80 -14.41 14.51 -8.58
N LYS A 81 -13.90 13.27 -8.70
CA LYS A 81 -14.44 12.28 -9.66
C LYS A 81 -15.88 11.89 -9.36
N LEU A 82 -16.25 11.76 -8.10
CA LEU A 82 -17.63 11.46 -7.71
C LEU A 82 -18.55 12.64 -8.01
N THR A 83 -18.14 13.87 -7.69
CA THR A 83 -18.90 15.10 -8.00
C THR A 83 -19.12 15.26 -9.50
N ALA A 84 -18.09 15.01 -10.31
CA ALA A 84 -18.21 15.04 -11.77
C ALA A 84 -19.22 14.00 -12.28
N ALA A 85 -19.09 12.74 -11.84
CA ALA A 85 -20.00 11.68 -12.25
C ALA A 85 -21.47 11.95 -11.86
N LEU A 86 -21.71 12.53 -10.68
CA LEU A 86 -23.04 12.95 -10.24
C LEU A 86 -23.58 14.12 -11.10
N THR A 87 -22.73 15.08 -11.43
CA THR A 87 -23.11 16.23 -12.27
C THR A 87 -23.44 15.79 -13.70
N ASP A 88 -22.69 14.83 -14.25
CA ASP A 88 -22.91 14.28 -15.59
C ASP A 88 -24.28 13.62 -15.74
N ILE A 89 -24.81 13.03 -14.66
CA ILE A 89 -26.17 12.46 -14.63
C ILE A 89 -27.25 13.49 -14.20
N GLY A 90 -26.87 14.76 -14.00
CA GLY A 90 -27.76 15.83 -13.58
C GLY A 90 -28.23 15.73 -12.13
N ALA A 91 -27.52 14.99 -11.27
CA ALA A 91 -27.84 14.91 -9.85
C ALA A 91 -27.30 16.15 -9.09
N GLU A 92 -28.06 16.60 -8.09
CA GLU A 92 -27.60 17.62 -7.15
C GLU A 92 -26.53 17.03 -6.22
N VAL A 93 -25.39 17.72 -6.11
CA VAL A 93 -24.25 17.24 -5.32
C VAL A 93 -24.26 17.88 -3.93
N ASP A 94 -24.38 17.05 -2.90
CA ASP A 94 -24.17 17.45 -1.51
C ASP A 94 -22.67 17.32 -1.16
N GLU A 95 -21.95 18.44 -1.20
CA GLU A 95 -20.51 18.49 -0.94
C GLU A 95 -20.15 18.07 0.50
N ASP A 96 -21.03 18.32 1.48
CA ASP A 96 -20.83 17.93 2.88
C ASP A 96 -20.89 16.40 3.05
N ILE A 97 -21.77 15.74 2.30
CA ILE A 97 -21.89 14.27 2.31
C ILE A 97 -20.76 13.63 1.50
N VAL A 98 -20.48 14.13 0.30
CA VAL A 98 -19.40 13.62 -0.55
C VAL A 98 -18.05 13.77 0.17
N GLY A 99 -17.81 14.91 0.85
CA GLY A 99 -16.61 15.17 1.63
C GLY A 99 -16.42 14.23 2.83
N LYS A 100 -17.47 13.57 3.33
CA LYS A 100 -17.38 12.57 4.40
C LYS A 100 -16.94 11.19 3.91
N LEU A 101 -17.01 10.90 2.62
CA LEU A 101 -16.62 9.61 2.06
C LEU A 101 -15.11 9.37 2.12
N THR A 102 -14.71 8.12 2.35
CA THR A 102 -13.30 7.74 2.15
C THR A 102 -12.96 7.76 0.66
N GLY A 103 -11.70 8.01 0.28
CA GLY A 103 -11.31 8.03 -1.13
C GLY A 103 -11.66 6.74 -1.88
N LYS A 104 -11.60 5.58 -1.20
CA LYS A 104 -12.05 4.30 -1.77
C LYS A 104 -13.57 4.26 -2.01
N ALA A 105 -14.36 4.74 -1.04
CA ALA A 105 -15.82 4.77 -1.18
C ALA A 105 -16.25 5.73 -2.30
N ALA A 106 -15.66 6.93 -2.35
CA ALA A 106 -15.95 7.91 -3.39
C ALA A 106 -15.61 7.37 -4.80
N MET A 107 -14.44 6.74 -4.97
CA MET A 107 -14.07 6.09 -6.24
C MET A 107 -15.00 4.95 -6.64
N TYR A 108 -15.46 4.14 -5.68
CA TYR A 108 -16.42 3.07 -5.96
C TYR A 108 -17.72 3.63 -6.53
N PHE A 109 -18.32 4.62 -5.86
CA PHE A 109 -19.57 5.23 -6.32
C PHE A 109 -19.41 5.99 -7.63
N ALA A 110 -18.30 6.71 -7.82
CA ALA A 110 -18.02 7.40 -9.08
C ALA A 110 -18.03 6.43 -10.26
N GLY A 111 -17.42 5.25 -10.09
CA GLY A 111 -17.40 4.20 -11.10
C GLY A 111 -18.79 3.62 -11.39
N VAL A 112 -19.57 3.31 -10.34
CA VAL A 112 -20.93 2.77 -10.49
C VAL A 112 -21.84 3.77 -11.21
N ILE A 113 -21.77 5.06 -10.86
CA ILE A 113 -22.58 6.13 -11.47
C ILE A 113 -22.20 6.34 -12.93
N SER A 114 -20.90 6.43 -13.23
CA SER A 114 -20.41 6.59 -14.61
C SER A 114 -20.84 5.42 -15.51
N GLN A 115 -20.93 4.20 -14.96
CA GLN A 115 -21.41 3.04 -15.68
C GLN A 115 -22.94 3.05 -15.89
N ALA A 116 -23.70 3.64 -14.97
CA ALA A 116 -25.16 3.71 -15.06
C ALA A 116 -25.67 4.85 -15.95
N GLY A 117 -24.87 5.91 -16.13
CA GLY A 117 -25.21 7.09 -16.96
C GLY A 117 -24.90 6.94 -18.46
N ASN A 118 -24.34 5.82 -18.90
CA ASN A 118 -23.94 5.53 -20.28
C ASN A 118 -24.67 4.29 -20.82
#